data_AF-A0A931QAP6-F1
#
_entry.id   AF-A0A931QAP6-F1
#
_cell.length_a   1.000
_cell.length_b   1.000
_cell.length_c   1.000
_cell.angle_alpha   90.00
_cell.angle_beta   90.00
_cell.angle_gamma   90.00
#
_symmetry.space_group_name_H-M   'P 1'
#
loop_
_entity.id
_entity.type
_entity.pdbx_description
1 polymer ?
#
loop_
_entity_poly.entity_id
_entity_poly.type
_entity_poly.pdbx_seq_one_letter_code
_entity_poly.pdbx_strand_id
1 'polypeptide(L)' 'MRKSDAPGIDGVCVIDKPPGWTSHDVVAKARRQLGTSKVGHAGTLDPGATGVLVLGVGRATRLLRFLAELPKSY' A
#
# COMPACT_ATOMS: atom_id res chain seq x y z
N MET A 1 -17.78 16.38 -14.63
CA MET A 1 -16.89 15.22 -14.85
C MET A 1 -16.34 14.77 -13.51
N ARG A 2 -16.73 13.59 -13.00
CA ARG A 2 -16.12 13.05 -11.77
C ARG A 2 -14.70 12.61 -12.12
N LYS A 3 -13.77 12.76 -11.18
CA LYS A 3 -12.33 12.44 -11.30
C LYS A 3 -12.04 10.92 -11.51
N SER A 4 -13.06 10.13 -11.87
CA SER A 4 -13.10 8.67 -11.81
C SER A 4 -12.94 7.95 -13.14
N ASP A 5 -12.94 8.65 -14.29
CA ASP A 5 -13.15 8.01 -15.59
C ASP A 5 -11.89 7.89 -16.46
N ALA A 6 -10.72 8.32 -15.97
CA ALA A 6 -9.44 7.87 -16.55
C ALA A 6 -9.18 6.41 -16.12
N PRO A 7 -8.54 5.55 -16.94
CA PRO A 7 -8.15 4.22 -16.50
C PRO A 7 -7.34 4.34 -15.21
N GLY A 8 -7.93 3.97 -14.08
CA GLY A 8 -7.28 4.11 -12.79
C GLY A 8 -6.02 3.27 -12.71
N ILE A 9 -4.99 3.76 -12.02
CA ILE A 9 -3.79 2.98 -11.73
C ILE A 9 -4.20 1.76 -10.89
N ASP A 10 -3.89 0.56 -11.39
CA ASP A 10 -4.07 -0.71 -10.71
C ASP A 10 -2.71 -1.41 -10.62
N GLY A 11 -2.30 -1.84 -9.41
CA GLY A 11 -1.01 -2.52 -9.26
C GLY A 11 -0.62 -2.77 -7.83
N VAL A 12 0.52 -3.45 -7.67
CA VAL A 12 1.17 -3.71 -6.37
C VAL A 12 2.44 -2.88 -6.30
N CYS A 13 2.67 -2.19 -5.18
CA CYS A 13 3.92 -1.48 -4.91
C CYS A 13 4.63 -2.15 -3.74
N VAL A 14 5.90 -2.50 -3.92
CA VAL A 14 6.75 -3.02 -2.85
C VAL A 14 7.56 -1.85 -2.32
N ILE A 15 7.29 -1.46 -1.07
CA ILE A 15 7.92 -0.29 -0.45
C ILE A 15 8.89 -0.78 0.62
N ASP A 16 10.11 -0.29 0.59
CA ASP A 16 11.00 -0.35 1.75
C ASP A 16 10.59 0.76 2.72
N LYS A 17 9.93 0.40 3.83
CA LYS A 17 9.38 1.34 4.79
C LYS A 17 10.51 1.89 5.67
N PRO A 18 10.70 3.23 5.72
CA PRO A 18 11.67 3.82 6.64
C PRO A 18 11.19 3.76 8.10
N PRO A 19 12.11 3.91 9.07
CA PRO A 19 11.73 4.05 10.47
C PRO A 19 11.08 5.43 10.70
N GLY A 20 10.29 5.52 11.77
CA GLY A 20 9.55 6.73 12.14
C GLY A 20 8.26 6.96 11.36
N TRP A 21 7.93 6.10 10.38
CA TRP A 21 6.67 6.15 9.63
C TRP A 21 5.78 4.99 10.03
N THR A 22 4.49 5.25 10.27
CA THR A 22 3.50 4.17 10.36
C THR A 22 3.27 3.56 8.96
N SER A 23 2.76 2.33 8.92
CA SER A 23 2.29 1.74 7.65
C SER A 23 1.19 2.58 6.98
N HIS A 24 0.40 3.32 7.76
CA HIS A 24 -0.64 4.22 7.27
C HIS A 24 -0.07 5.49 6.64
N ASP A 25 1.06 6.02 7.12
CA ASP A 25 1.73 7.18 6.52
C ASP A 25 2.21 6.85 5.10
N VAL A 26 2.73 5.63 4.91
CA VAL A 26 3.13 5.12 3.59
C VAL A 26 1.92 5.07 2.65
N VAL A 27 0.78 4.53 3.10
CA VAL A 27 -0.47 4.53 2.32
C VAL A 27 -0.94 5.95 2.00
N ALA A 28 -0.93 6.87 2.97
CA ALA A 28 -1.35 8.25 2.75
C ALA A 28 -0.48 8.95 1.70
N LYS A 29 0.83 8.71 1.73
CA LYS A 29 1.75 9.26 0.74
C LYS A 29 1.54 8.64 -0.65
N ALA A 30 1.33 7.32 -0.72
CA ALA A 30 1.02 6.63 -1.97
C ALA A 30 -0.29 7.15 -2.60
N ARG A 31 -1.36 7.35 -1.80
CA ARG A 31 -2.62 7.95 -2.27
C ARG A 31 -2.40 9.31 -2.91
N ARG A 32 -1.57 10.15 -2.29
CA ARG A 32 -1.23 11.49 -2.81
C ARG A 32 -0.43 11.40 -4.11
N GLN A 33 0.58 10.54 -4.17
CA GLN A 33 1.46 10.40 -5.34
C GLN A 33 0.76 9.77 -6.54
N LEU A 34 -0.11 8.79 -6.30
CA LEU A 34 -0.81 8.03 -7.33
C LEU A 34 -2.17 8.64 -7.71
N GLY A 35 -2.60 9.71 -7.04
CA GLY A 35 -3.85 10.41 -7.35
C GLY A 35 -5.11 9.57 -7.12
N THR A 36 -5.06 8.54 -6.27
CA THR A 36 -6.19 7.63 -6.00
C THR A 36 -6.35 7.37 -4.51
N SER A 37 -7.59 7.32 -4.02
CA SER A 37 -7.89 6.95 -2.63
C SER A 37 -7.88 5.43 -2.40
N LYS A 38 -7.95 4.64 -3.47
CA LYS A 38 -8.05 3.18 -3.41
C LYS A 38 -6.66 2.55 -3.24
N VAL A 39 -6.09 2.71 -2.06
CA VAL A 39 -4.80 2.14 -1.65
C VAL A 39 -4.94 1.51 -0.27
N GLY A 40 -4.34 0.33 -0.10
CA GLY A 40 -4.19 -0.38 1.18
C GLY A 40 -2.84 -1.11 1.24
N HIS A 41 -2.55 -1.76 2.37
CA HIS A 41 -1.30 -2.50 2.59
C HIS A 41 -1.57 -3.94 3.06
N ALA A 42 -0.58 -4.84 2.90
CA ALA A 42 -0.62 -6.21 3.40
C ALA A 42 0.40 -6.39 4.54
N GLY A 43 -0.11 -6.59 5.76
CA GLY A 43 0.69 -6.62 6.99
C GLY A 43 0.96 -5.22 7.55
N THR A 44 1.13 -5.12 8.86
CA THR A 44 1.40 -3.84 9.54
C THR A 44 2.81 -3.89 10.11
N LEU A 45 3.61 -2.90 9.77
CA LEU A 45 4.88 -2.61 10.43
C LEU A 45 4.68 -1.46 11.42
N ASP A 46 5.18 -1.64 12.63
CA ASP A 46 5.22 -0.61 13.67
C ASP A 46 6.02 0.63 13.21
N PRO A 47 5.81 1.81 13.83
CA PRO A 47 6.52 3.03 13.44
C PRO A 47 8.05 2.87 13.42
N GLY A 48 8.61 2.14 14.38
CA GLY A 48 10.06 1.90 14.47
C GLY A 48 10.58 0.79 13.56
N ALA A 49 9.72 -0.11 13.06
CA ALA A 49 10.13 -1.21 12.19
C ALA A 49 10.51 -0.69 10.79
N THR A 50 11.42 -1.37 10.10
CA THR A 50 11.79 -1.06 8.71
C THR A 50 11.57 -2.29 7.82
N GLY A 51 11.73 -2.15 6.52
CA GLY A 51 11.67 -3.26 5.58
C GLY A 51 10.39 -3.31 4.75
N VAL A 52 10.11 -4.48 4.19
CA VAL A 52 9.13 -4.63 3.10
C VAL A 52 7.70 -4.41 3.57
N LEU A 53 7.05 -3.37 3.04
CA LEU A 53 5.61 -3.12 3.13
C LEU A 53 4.99 -3.18 1.73
N VAL A 54 4.09 -4.15 1.52
CA VAL A 54 3.42 -4.32 0.23
C VAL A 54 2.13 -3.50 0.19
N LEU A 55 1.99 -2.64 -0.82
CA LEU A 55 0.79 -1.85 -1.08
C LEU A 55 0.01 -2.40 -2.27
N GLY A 56 -1.31 -2.34 -2.19
CA GLY A 56 -2.22 -2.61 -3.29
C GLY A 56 -2.90 -1.32 -3.72
N VAL A 57 -2.97 -1.08 -5.02
CA VAL A 57 -3.54 0.12 -5.63
C VAL A 57 -4.68 -0.28 -6.56
N GLY A 58 -5.80 0.43 -6.50
CA GLY A 58 -6.93 0.20 -7.37
C GLY A 58 -7.55 -1.18 -7.14
N ARG A 59 -7.78 -1.94 -8.20
CA ARG A 59 -8.31 -3.32 -8.14
C ARG A 59 -7.37 -4.29 -7.44
N ALA A 60 -6.06 -4.02 -7.38
CA ALA A 60 -5.09 -4.88 -6.73
C ALA A 60 -5.24 -4.92 -5.20
N THR A 61 -5.97 -3.99 -4.58
CA THR A 61 -6.30 -4.06 -3.15
C THR A 61 -7.01 -5.37 -2.77
N ARG A 62 -7.72 -6.00 -3.71
CA ARG A 62 -8.37 -7.30 -3.53
C ARG A 62 -7.38 -8.45 -3.26
N LEU A 63 -6.13 -8.30 -3.70
CA LEU A 63 -5.07 -9.30 -3.49
C LEU A 63 -4.49 -9.24 -2.07
N LEU A 64 -4.64 -8.11 -1.37
CA LEU A 64 -3.98 -7.87 -0.08
C LEU A 64 -4.33 -8.89 0.99
N ARG A 65 -5.57 -9.41 0.98
CA ARG A 65 -6.00 -10.45 1.92
C ARG A 65 -5.14 -11.71 1.83
N PHE A 66 -4.78 -12.11 0.61
CA PHE A 66 -3.96 -13.29 0.38
C PHE A 66 -2.49 -13.02 0.71
N LEU A 67 -2.00 -11.83 0.35
CA LEU A 67 -0.62 -11.43 0.66
C LEU A 67 -0.37 -11.29 2.16
N ALA A 68 -1.39 -10.87 2.92
CA ALA A 68 -1.30 -10.74 4.37
C ALA A 68 -1.08 -12.10 5.07
N GLU A 69 -1.58 -13.18 4.49
CA GLU A 69 -1.50 -14.56 5.00
C GLU A 69 -0.20 -15.28 4.63
N LEU A 70 0.61 -14.71 3.72
CA LEU A 70 1.87 -15.34 3.33
C LEU A 70 2.89 -15.35 4.49
N PRO A 71 3.75 -16.37 4.55
CA PRO A 71 4.86 -16.43 5.50
C PRO A 71 5.73 -15.18 5.42
N LYS A 72 6.23 -14.72 6.57
CA LYS A 72 7.11 -13.55 6.69
C LYS A 72 8.42 -13.93 7.36
N SER A 73 9.47 -13.21 6.96
CA SER A 73 10.78 -13.24 7.61
C SER A 73 11.08 -11.84 8.12
N TYR A 74 11.73 -11.76 9.26
CA TYR A 74 12.01 -10.51 9.99
C TYR A 74 13.49 -10.42 10.32
#